data_AF-A0A6C0HB15-F1
#
_entry.id   AF-A0A6C0HB15-F1
#
_cell.length_a   1.000
_cell.length_b   1.000
_cell.length_c   1.000
_cell.angle_alpha   90.00
_cell.angle_beta   90.00
_cell.angle_gamma   90.00
#
_symmetry.space_group_name_H-M   'P 1'
#
loop_
_entity.id
_entity.type
_entity.pdbx_description
1 polymer ?
#
loop_
_entity_poly.entity_id
_entity_poly.type
_entity_poly.pdbx_seq_one_letter_code
_entity_poly.pdbx_strand_id
1 'polypeptide(L)'
;MSIKDLHVYDWKFKKYKEMIIRDGYYFPFLQVFIYLVVKDFYLSTIIIQKLYVVNYYYHYEHLYDHVTHPYNWVKQFVRFTDTGRLASFMYYIYPQTLPIAHNVHFIITFAYWFARIFFGMDDRDQKNRDSYLSAYEKCWTVSNHGLVYCIIVYRILTEPQCNDDFTVTDFYYTVLWLYSWGIFIYIPWRCFTGDPVYSILANDKPLNTAFMAFVLMNSCAFISNYVGYLLTKC
;
A
#
# COMPACT_ATOMS: atom_id res chain seq x y z
N MET A 1 -14.32 -10.50 -45.71
CA MET A 1 -14.66 -9.85 -44.43
C MET A 1 -15.54 -8.66 -44.76
N SER A 2 -16.75 -8.57 -44.19
CA SER A 2 -17.69 -7.49 -44.49
C SER A 2 -17.36 -6.22 -43.72
N ILE A 3 -17.86 -5.06 -44.18
CA ILE A 3 -17.75 -3.78 -43.47
C ILE A 3 -18.35 -3.87 -42.06
N LYS A 4 -19.42 -4.66 -41.88
CA LYS A 4 -20.02 -4.91 -40.56
C LYS A 4 -19.07 -5.66 -39.63
N ASP A 5 -18.31 -6.62 -40.15
CA ASP A 5 -17.32 -7.36 -39.36
C ASP A 5 -16.20 -6.42 -38.88
N LEU A 6 -15.70 -5.54 -39.77
CA LEU A 6 -14.67 -4.54 -39.44
C LEU A 6 -15.11 -3.61 -38.29
N HIS A 7 -16.36 -3.12 -38.29
CA HIS A 7 -16.88 -2.28 -37.21
C HIS A 7 -16.98 -3.03 -35.87
N VAL A 8 -17.35 -4.31 -35.88
CA VAL A 8 -17.41 -5.12 -34.66
C VAL A 8 -16.00 -5.34 -34.08
N TYR A 9 -15.00 -5.58 -34.94
CA TYR A 9 -13.61 -5.72 -34.51
C TYR A 9 -13.06 -4.43 -33.91
N ASP A 10 -13.29 -3.28 -34.56
CA ASP A 10 -12.84 -1.99 -34.05
C ASP A 10 -13.45 -1.66 -32.68
N TRP A 11 -14.76 -1.89 -32.51
CA TRP A 11 -15.43 -1.68 -31.23
C TRP A 11 -14.88 -2.60 -30.13
N LYS A 12 -14.68 -3.89 -30.42
CA LYS A 12 -14.09 -4.83 -29.46
C LYS A 12 -12.67 -4.41 -29.08
N PHE A 13 -11.85 -4.03 -30.06
CA PHE A 13 -10.48 -3.58 -29.82
C PHE A 13 -10.43 -2.33 -28.93
N LYS A 14 -11.28 -1.33 -29.22
CA LYS A 14 -11.39 -0.13 -28.38
C LYS A 14 -11.79 -0.48 -26.94
N LYS A 15 -12.79 -1.34 -26.77
CA LYS A 15 -13.24 -1.81 -25.45
C LYS A 15 -12.11 -2.53 -24.69
N TYR A 16 -11.36 -3.41 -25.35
CA TYR A 16 -10.23 -4.10 -24.72
C TYR A 16 -9.11 -3.15 -24.34
N LYS A 17 -8.79 -2.17 -25.21
CA LYS A 17 -7.79 -1.14 -24.91
C LYS A 17 -8.19 -0.30 -23.70
N GLU A 18 -9.44 0.14 -23.64
CA GLU A 18 -10.00 0.88 -22.50
C GLU A 18 -9.91 0.06 -21.22
N MET A 19 -10.29 -1.22 -21.27
CA MET A 19 -10.18 -2.14 -20.14
C MET A 19 -8.73 -2.30 -19.67
N ILE A 20 -7.76 -2.52 -20.57
CA ILE A 20 -6.34 -2.66 -20.23
C ILE A 20 -5.80 -1.44 -19.47
N ILE A 21 -6.14 -0.24 -19.94
CA ILE A 21 -5.69 1.01 -19.33
C ILE A 21 -6.41 1.22 -17.99
N ARG A 22 -7.75 1.16 -18.01
CA ARG A 22 -8.59 1.42 -16.84
C ARG A 22 -8.24 0.49 -15.68
N ASP A 23 -8.03 -0.80 -15.98
CA ASP A 23 -7.85 -1.85 -14.99
C ASP A 23 -6.36 -2.07 -14.65
N GLY A 24 -5.45 -1.38 -15.34
CA GLY A 24 -4.03 -1.37 -15.02
C GLY A 24 -3.27 -2.63 -15.47
N TYR A 25 -3.81 -3.43 -16.39
CA TYR A 25 -3.13 -4.66 -16.86
C TYR A 25 -1.76 -4.40 -17.51
N TYR A 26 -1.43 -3.15 -17.85
CA TYR A 26 -0.13 -2.74 -18.38
C TYR A 26 0.96 -2.57 -17.30
N PHE A 27 0.60 -2.47 -16.01
CA PHE A 27 1.57 -2.19 -14.94
C PHE A 27 2.71 -3.21 -14.80
N PRO A 28 2.51 -4.53 -14.97
CA PRO A 28 3.62 -5.49 -14.95
C PRO A 28 4.67 -5.19 -16.03
N PHE A 29 4.23 -4.84 -17.25
CA PHE A 29 5.13 -4.47 -18.35
C PHE A 29 5.85 -3.15 -18.06
N LEU A 30 5.11 -2.17 -17.51
CA LEU A 30 5.68 -0.90 -17.10
C LEU A 30 6.72 -1.08 -15.98
N GLN A 31 6.52 -2.02 -15.03
CA GLN A 31 7.52 -2.33 -14.02
C GLN A 31 8.81 -2.88 -14.64
N VAL A 32 8.71 -3.82 -15.59
CA VAL A 32 9.88 -4.35 -16.31
C VAL A 32 10.63 -3.20 -17.00
N PHE A 33 9.91 -2.32 -17.68
CA PHE A 33 10.51 -1.16 -18.33
C PHE A 33 11.22 -0.23 -17.33
N ILE A 34 10.57 0.16 -16.23
CA ILE A 34 11.17 1.03 -15.19
C ILE A 34 12.39 0.35 -14.57
N TYR A 35 12.31 -0.95 -14.27
CA TYR A 35 13.45 -1.73 -13.78
C TYR A 35 14.62 -1.72 -14.77
N LEU A 36 14.36 -1.85 -16.07
CA LEU A 36 15.42 -1.82 -17.08
C LEU A 36 16.11 -0.46 -17.17
N VAL A 37 15.40 0.64 -16.86
CA VAL A 37 15.95 2.01 -16.85
C VAL A 37 16.69 2.30 -15.55
N VAL A 38 16.06 2.03 -14.41
CA VAL A 38 16.56 2.41 -13.08
C VAL A 38 17.59 1.41 -12.54
N LYS A 39 17.53 0.14 -12.99
CA LYS A 39 18.35 -0.99 -12.51
C LYS A 39 18.22 -1.27 -11.01
N ASP A 40 17.14 -0.83 -10.39
CA ASP A 40 16.83 -1.10 -8.98
C ASP A 40 15.42 -1.70 -8.85
N PHE A 41 15.35 -2.94 -8.37
CA PHE A 41 14.09 -3.66 -8.22
C PHE A 41 13.22 -3.09 -7.09
N TYR A 42 13.82 -2.57 -6.02
CA TYR A 42 13.10 -1.94 -4.92
C TYR A 42 12.45 -0.63 -5.38
N LEU A 43 13.24 0.26 -5.99
CA LEU A 43 12.74 1.55 -6.47
C LEU A 43 11.66 1.38 -7.54
N SER A 44 11.89 0.49 -8.52
CA SER A 44 10.87 0.20 -9.53
C SER A 44 9.59 -0.40 -8.94
N THR A 45 9.70 -1.25 -7.92
CA THR A 45 8.53 -1.79 -7.19
C THR A 45 7.76 -0.70 -6.48
N ILE A 46 8.40 0.18 -5.70
CA ILE A 46 7.68 1.22 -4.94
C ILE A 46 7.00 2.23 -5.85
N ILE A 47 7.62 2.57 -6.99
CA ILE A 47 7.02 3.44 -8.01
C ILE A 47 5.78 2.76 -8.61
N ILE A 48 5.91 1.52 -9.09
CA ILE A 48 4.80 0.89 -9.82
C ILE A 48 3.59 0.66 -8.92
N GLN A 49 3.83 0.35 -7.66
CA GLN A 49 2.77 0.13 -6.68
C GLN A 49 2.02 1.39 -6.37
N LYS A 50 2.71 2.53 -6.34
CA LYS A 50 2.01 3.80 -6.23
C LYS A 50 1.24 4.14 -7.50
N LEU A 51 1.84 3.97 -8.67
CA LEU A 51 1.19 4.29 -9.95
C LEU A 51 -0.08 3.45 -10.17
N TYR A 52 -0.08 2.17 -9.77
CA TYR A 52 -1.27 1.31 -9.83
C TYR A 52 -2.43 1.88 -9.03
N VAL A 53 -2.19 2.27 -7.77
CA VAL A 53 -3.22 2.85 -6.90
C VAL A 53 -3.74 4.17 -7.49
N VAL A 54 -2.85 5.02 -8.01
CA VAL A 54 -3.25 6.28 -8.67
C VAL A 54 -4.16 6.01 -9.88
N ASN A 55 -3.78 5.06 -10.74
CA ASN A 55 -4.59 4.67 -11.91
C ASN A 55 -5.95 4.11 -11.50
N TYR A 56 -5.98 3.25 -10.48
CA TYR A 56 -7.20 2.69 -9.95
C TYR A 56 -8.19 3.79 -9.55
N TYR A 57 -7.77 4.69 -8.68
CA TYR A 57 -8.64 5.75 -8.20
C TYR A 57 -8.96 6.81 -9.25
N TYR A 58 -8.07 7.09 -10.21
CA TYR A 58 -8.38 7.96 -11.33
C TYR A 58 -9.58 7.43 -12.13
N HIS A 59 -9.67 6.12 -12.32
CA HIS A 59 -10.76 5.50 -13.07
C HIS A 59 -12.00 5.17 -12.23
N TYR A 60 -11.81 4.85 -10.95
CA TYR A 60 -12.86 4.32 -10.08
C TYR A 60 -13.31 5.27 -8.97
N GLU A 61 -12.82 6.53 -8.92
CA GLU A 61 -13.24 7.50 -7.90
C GLU A 61 -14.75 7.74 -7.85
N HIS A 62 -15.43 7.69 -9.00
CA HIS A 62 -16.89 7.85 -9.10
C HIS A 62 -17.69 6.80 -8.33
N LEU A 63 -17.06 5.69 -7.92
CA LEU A 63 -17.66 4.68 -7.06
C LEU A 63 -17.66 5.09 -5.58
N TYR A 64 -17.00 6.18 -5.20
CA TYR A 64 -16.82 6.62 -3.82
C TYR A 64 -17.48 7.97 -3.56
N ASP A 65 -18.46 7.97 -2.65
CA ASP A 65 -19.23 9.18 -2.32
C ASP A 65 -18.41 10.25 -1.57
N HIS A 66 -17.28 9.85 -0.99
CA HIS A 66 -16.38 10.70 -0.18
C HIS A 66 -15.09 11.08 -0.91
N VAL A 67 -14.94 10.70 -2.19
CA VAL A 67 -13.75 10.97 -3.02
C VAL A 67 -14.15 11.67 -4.32
N THR A 68 -15.16 12.55 -4.26
CA THR A 68 -15.59 13.29 -5.46
C THR A 68 -14.50 14.26 -5.91
N HIS A 69 -14.29 14.34 -7.22
CA HIS A 69 -13.49 15.41 -7.81
C HIS A 69 -13.93 16.79 -7.25
N PRO A 70 -12.98 17.68 -6.88
CA PRO A 70 -11.54 17.61 -7.17
C PRO A 70 -10.68 16.94 -6.08
N TYR A 71 -11.23 16.38 -5.00
CA TYR A 71 -10.46 16.03 -3.79
C TYR A 71 -9.80 14.64 -3.80
N ASN A 72 -9.87 13.89 -4.91
CA ASN A 72 -9.24 12.56 -5.03
C ASN A 72 -7.73 12.58 -4.74
N TRP A 73 -7.03 13.69 -5.03
CA TRP A 73 -5.61 13.82 -4.70
C TRP A 73 -5.34 13.68 -3.19
N VAL A 74 -6.27 14.08 -2.31
CA VAL A 74 -6.13 13.94 -0.86
C VAL A 74 -6.22 12.46 -0.48
N LYS A 75 -7.17 11.71 -1.06
CA LYS A 75 -7.24 10.25 -0.90
C LYS A 75 -5.95 9.58 -1.37
N GLN A 76 -5.39 10.02 -2.50
CA GLN A 76 -4.09 9.53 -2.98
C GLN A 76 -2.96 9.83 -2.01
N PHE A 77 -2.97 10.98 -1.34
CA PHE A 77 -1.97 11.32 -0.34
C PHE A 77 -2.10 10.46 0.93
N VAL A 78 -3.32 10.27 1.43
CA VAL A 78 -3.59 9.33 2.54
C VAL A 78 -3.12 7.92 2.14
N ARG A 79 -3.50 7.44 0.95
CA ARG A 79 -3.09 6.13 0.41
C ARG A 79 -1.60 5.99 0.13
N PHE A 80 -0.88 7.10 -0.02
CA PHE A 80 0.58 7.09 -0.21
C PHE A 80 1.33 6.91 1.11
N THR A 81 0.79 7.52 2.17
CA THR A 81 1.41 7.55 3.48
C THR A 81 1.05 6.31 4.30
N ASP A 82 -0.18 5.80 4.16
CA ASP A 82 -0.69 4.62 4.88
C ASP A 82 -0.08 3.29 4.40
N THR A 83 0.35 3.20 3.14
CA THR A 83 0.97 2.01 2.53
C THR A 83 2.49 1.97 2.72
N GLY A 84 3.06 2.85 3.55
CA GLY A 84 4.49 2.86 3.88
C GLY A 84 5.41 3.30 2.73
N ARG A 85 4.86 3.78 1.61
CA ARG A 85 5.65 4.20 0.44
C ARG A 85 6.51 5.43 0.73
N LEU A 86 6.00 6.36 1.52
CA LEU A 86 6.81 7.49 1.99
C LEU A 86 8.03 7.02 2.78
N ALA A 87 7.86 6.04 3.69
CA ALA A 87 8.98 5.45 4.43
C ALA A 87 9.98 4.76 3.49
N SER A 88 9.50 4.07 2.45
CA SER A 88 10.37 3.49 1.42
C SER A 88 11.19 4.53 0.65
N PHE A 89 10.59 5.64 0.24
CA PHE A 89 11.30 6.72 -0.44
C PHE A 89 12.31 7.39 0.50
N MET A 90 11.96 7.55 1.78
CA MET A 90 12.90 8.05 2.78
C MET A 90 14.10 7.13 2.93
N TYR A 91 13.90 5.82 3.04
CA TYR A 91 15.02 4.85 3.07
C TYR A 91 15.87 4.92 1.79
N TYR A 92 15.24 5.01 0.63
CA TYR A 92 15.96 5.10 -0.64
C TYR A 92 16.88 6.33 -0.70
N ILE A 93 16.46 7.46 -0.14
CA ILE A 93 17.24 8.72 -0.13
C ILE A 93 18.20 8.80 1.06
N TYR A 94 17.78 8.28 2.23
CA TYR A 94 18.49 8.30 3.50
C TYR A 94 18.56 6.88 4.07
N PRO A 95 19.61 6.10 3.71
CA PRO A 95 19.73 4.68 4.08
C PRO A 95 19.62 4.40 5.59
N GLN A 96 20.00 5.35 6.45
CA GLN A 96 19.89 5.23 7.90
C GLN A 96 18.44 5.11 8.40
N THR A 97 17.45 5.40 7.55
CA THR A 97 16.02 5.22 7.86
C THR A 97 15.51 3.82 7.51
N LEU A 98 16.40 2.88 7.16
CA LEU A 98 16.08 1.47 6.95
C LEU A 98 15.27 0.87 8.11
N PRO A 99 15.60 1.10 9.41
CA PRO A 99 14.81 0.57 10.51
C PRO A 99 13.35 1.03 10.48
N ILE A 100 13.12 2.31 10.17
CA ILE A 100 11.77 2.89 10.06
C ILE A 100 11.03 2.25 8.88
N ALA A 101 11.67 2.15 7.71
CA ALA A 101 11.05 1.53 6.54
C ALA A 101 10.68 0.06 6.81
N HIS A 102 11.59 -0.72 7.40
CA HIS A 102 11.33 -2.09 7.83
C HIS A 102 10.14 -2.14 8.79
N ASN A 103 10.17 -1.36 9.86
CA ASN A 103 9.16 -1.41 10.91
C ASN A 103 7.77 -0.99 10.40
N VAL A 104 7.69 0.08 9.62
CA VAL A 104 6.43 0.53 9.02
C VAL A 104 5.86 -0.53 8.09
N HIS A 105 6.67 -1.11 7.20
CA HIS A 105 6.21 -2.17 6.31
C HIS A 105 5.82 -3.44 7.07
N PHE A 106 6.58 -3.83 8.10
CA PHE A 106 6.21 -4.94 8.99
C PHE A 106 4.83 -4.70 9.60
N ILE A 107 4.61 -3.54 10.20
CA ILE A 107 3.36 -3.21 10.88
C ILE A 107 2.21 -3.27 9.88
N ILE A 108 2.35 -2.65 8.71
CA ILE A 108 1.33 -2.68 7.65
C ILE A 108 1.05 -4.12 7.24
N THR A 109 2.07 -4.92 6.92
CA THR A 109 1.91 -6.32 6.50
C THR A 109 1.22 -7.16 7.57
N PHE A 110 1.78 -7.21 8.77
CA PHE A 110 1.31 -8.11 9.83
C PHE A 110 -0.02 -7.66 10.42
N ALA A 111 -0.19 -6.37 10.71
CA ALA A 111 -1.47 -5.88 11.23
C ALA A 111 -2.59 -6.03 10.21
N TYR A 112 -2.32 -5.81 8.91
CA TYR A 112 -3.29 -6.03 7.85
C TYR A 112 -3.77 -7.48 7.80
N TRP A 113 -2.84 -8.43 7.69
CA TRP A 113 -3.20 -9.85 7.57
C TRP A 113 -3.84 -10.38 8.85
N PHE A 114 -3.36 -9.96 10.02
CA PHE A 114 -3.97 -10.31 11.29
C PHE A 114 -5.41 -9.76 11.37
N ALA A 115 -5.63 -8.48 11.08
CA ALA A 115 -6.96 -7.89 11.11
C ALA A 115 -7.90 -8.52 10.07
N ARG A 116 -7.40 -8.87 8.88
CA ARG A 116 -8.17 -9.56 7.85
C ARG A 116 -8.63 -10.94 8.31
N ILE A 117 -7.74 -11.73 8.92
CA ILE A 117 -8.04 -13.11 9.36
C ILE A 117 -8.89 -13.13 10.63
N PHE A 118 -8.55 -12.33 11.64
CA PHE A 118 -9.15 -12.41 12.97
C PHE A 118 -10.31 -11.43 13.21
N PHE A 119 -10.32 -10.28 12.52
CA PHE A 119 -11.35 -9.25 12.70
C PHE A 119 -12.29 -9.08 11.49
N GLY A 120 -12.12 -9.91 10.45
CA GLY A 120 -12.89 -9.81 9.22
C GLY A 120 -12.75 -8.43 8.57
N MET A 121 -11.53 -7.89 8.57
CA MET A 121 -11.25 -6.64 7.86
C MET A 121 -11.44 -6.85 6.36
N ASP A 122 -12.19 -5.93 5.75
CA ASP A 122 -12.50 -5.92 4.33
C ASP A 122 -11.74 -4.77 3.66
N ASP A 123 -11.25 -5.02 2.46
CA ASP A 123 -10.70 -3.97 1.61
C ASP A 123 -11.86 -3.09 1.12
N ARG A 124 -12.09 -1.96 1.80
CA ARG A 124 -13.13 -0.97 1.45
C ARG A 124 -12.97 -0.41 0.03
N ASP A 125 -11.82 -0.66 -0.59
CA ASP A 125 -11.47 -0.23 -1.94
C ASP A 125 -11.96 -1.22 -3.03
N GLN A 126 -12.58 -2.36 -2.68
CA GLN A 126 -13.10 -3.33 -3.66
C GLN A 126 -14.59 -3.07 -3.97
N LYS A 127 -14.90 -1.90 -4.54
CA LYS A 127 -16.28 -1.57 -4.98
C LYS A 127 -16.65 -2.12 -6.36
N ASN A 128 -15.66 -2.51 -7.17
CA ASN A 128 -15.92 -3.10 -8.49
C ASN A 128 -16.38 -4.56 -8.36
N ARG A 129 -17.47 -4.92 -9.05
CA ARG A 129 -18.09 -6.25 -9.00
C ARG A 129 -17.67 -7.17 -10.16
N ASP A 130 -16.76 -6.74 -11.04
CA ASP A 130 -16.24 -7.59 -12.11
C ASP A 130 -15.34 -8.69 -11.55
N SER A 131 -15.70 -9.95 -11.81
CA SER A 131 -15.02 -11.13 -11.26
C SER A 131 -13.59 -11.29 -11.79
N TYR A 132 -13.31 -10.94 -13.05
CA TYR A 132 -11.96 -11.03 -13.62
C TYR A 132 -11.03 -9.96 -13.04
N LEU A 133 -11.56 -8.77 -12.85
CA LEU A 133 -10.85 -7.69 -12.18
C LEU A 133 -10.53 -8.07 -10.72
N SER A 134 -11.46 -8.75 -10.04
CA SER A 134 -11.29 -9.12 -8.64
C SER A 134 -10.07 -9.98 -8.36
N ALA A 135 -9.69 -10.89 -9.27
CA ALA A 135 -8.51 -11.73 -9.09
C ALA A 135 -7.22 -10.92 -9.24
N TYR A 136 -7.18 -10.01 -10.23
CA TYR A 136 -6.04 -9.13 -10.47
C TYR A 136 -5.86 -8.13 -9.32
N GLU A 137 -6.94 -7.48 -8.88
CA GLU A 137 -6.94 -6.58 -7.72
C GLU A 137 -6.51 -7.27 -6.43
N LYS A 138 -6.94 -8.53 -6.20
CA LYS A 138 -6.50 -9.32 -5.04
C LYS A 138 -5.01 -9.59 -5.09
N CYS A 139 -4.47 -9.97 -6.24
CA CYS A 139 -3.03 -10.16 -6.42
C CYS A 139 -2.26 -8.87 -6.13
N TRP A 140 -2.76 -7.74 -6.65
CA TRP A 140 -2.20 -6.43 -6.37
C TRP A 140 -2.25 -6.04 -4.90
N THR A 141 -3.37 -6.31 -4.24
CA THR A 141 -3.56 -6.04 -2.81
C THR A 141 -2.58 -6.86 -1.96
N VAL A 142 -2.42 -8.15 -2.27
CA VAL A 142 -1.43 -9.02 -1.61
C VAL A 142 -0.01 -8.47 -1.82
N SER A 143 0.31 -8.10 -3.06
CA SER A 143 1.61 -7.52 -3.41
C SER A 143 1.87 -6.21 -2.65
N ASN A 144 0.89 -5.33 -2.55
CA ASN A 144 1.00 -4.05 -1.85
C ASN A 144 1.27 -4.21 -0.35
N HIS A 145 0.69 -5.23 0.28
CA HIS A 145 0.86 -5.50 1.70
C HIS A 145 1.99 -6.49 2.02
N GLY A 146 2.73 -7.01 1.04
CA GLY A 146 3.73 -8.05 1.29
C GLY A 146 5.03 -7.89 0.53
N LEU A 147 4.97 -7.57 -0.77
CA LEU A 147 6.13 -7.60 -1.65
C LEU A 147 7.23 -6.63 -1.20
N VAL A 148 6.86 -5.42 -0.79
CA VAL A 148 7.84 -4.41 -0.35
C VAL A 148 8.56 -4.85 0.90
N TYR A 149 7.82 -5.39 1.87
CA TYR A 149 8.39 -5.92 3.09
C TYR A 149 9.36 -7.08 2.78
N CYS A 150 8.97 -8.01 1.89
CA CYS A 150 9.86 -9.07 1.43
C CYS A 150 11.16 -8.53 0.80
N ILE A 151 11.08 -7.47 0.00
CA ILE A 151 12.27 -6.86 -0.61
C ILE A 151 13.15 -6.18 0.46
N ILE A 152 12.56 -5.50 1.44
CA ILE A 152 13.31 -4.89 2.55
C ILE A 152 14.04 -5.95 3.36
N VAL A 153 13.35 -7.04 3.74
CA VAL A 153 13.97 -8.16 4.46
C VAL A 153 15.08 -8.79 3.63
N TYR A 154 14.86 -9.00 2.33
CA TYR A 154 15.89 -9.51 1.43
C TYR A 154 17.13 -8.61 1.42
N ARG A 155 16.96 -7.29 1.38
CA ARG A 155 18.07 -6.33 1.44
C ARG A 155 18.81 -6.39 2.77
N ILE A 156 18.10 -6.41 3.91
CA ILE A 156 18.74 -6.56 5.23
C ILE A 156 19.62 -7.83 5.27
N LEU A 157 19.15 -8.93 4.68
CA LEU A 157 19.86 -10.20 4.69
C LEU A 157 21.03 -10.30 3.69
N THR A 158 21.01 -9.53 2.60
CA THR A 158 21.99 -9.64 1.50
C THR A 158 22.95 -8.46 1.39
N GLU A 159 22.57 -7.32 1.93
CA GLU A 159 23.35 -6.08 1.98
C GLU A 159 23.52 -5.65 3.46
N PRO A 160 24.11 -6.49 4.32
CA PRO A 160 24.25 -6.15 5.73
C PRO A 160 25.08 -4.88 5.88
N GLN A 161 24.43 -3.81 6.35
CA GLN A 161 25.12 -2.61 6.80
C GLN A 161 25.38 -2.81 8.29
N CYS A 162 26.66 -2.84 8.70
CA CYS A 162 27.04 -2.91 10.11
C CYS A 162 26.86 -1.56 10.82
N ASN A 163 25.70 -0.95 10.59
CA ASN A 163 25.25 0.19 11.38
C ASN A 163 24.57 -0.37 12.64
N ASP A 164 24.67 0.34 13.76
CA ASP A 164 23.84 0.08 14.94
C ASP A 164 22.38 0.42 14.62
N ASP A 165 21.76 -0.40 13.77
CA ASP A 165 20.38 -0.27 13.30
C ASP A 165 19.43 -1.00 14.25
N PHE A 166 18.16 -0.59 14.29
CA PHE A 166 17.11 -1.17 15.15
C PHE A 166 17.35 -0.99 16.64
N THR A 167 17.91 0.14 17.03
CA THR A 167 18.10 0.56 18.43
C THR A 167 16.79 0.99 19.09
N VAL A 168 16.86 1.34 20.38
CA VAL A 168 15.74 1.98 21.11
C VAL A 168 15.35 3.31 20.45
N THR A 169 16.30 4.04 19.88
CA THR A 169 16.06 5.29 19.16
C THR A 169 15.22 5.05 17.91
N ASP A 170 15.53 4.01 17.14
CA ASP A 170 14.77 3.64 15.93
C ASP A 170 13.35 3.20 16.24
N PHE A 171 13.17 2.48 17.37
CA PHE A 171 11.85 2.18 17.90
C PHE A 171 11.06 3.46 18.20
N TYR A 172 11.66 4.45 18.89
CA TYR A 172 10.98 5.72 19.16
C TYR A 172 10.64 6.49 17.88
N TYR A 173 11.49 6.48 16.86
CA TYR A 173 11.14 7.07 15.56
C TYR A 173 10.00 6.34 14.86
N THR A 174 9.93 5.01 14.97
CA THR A 174 8.80 4.22 14.46
C THR A 174 7.50 4.59 15.18
N VAL A 175 7.54 4.70 16.50
CA VAL A 175 6.41 5.16 17.30
C VAL A 175 5.98 6.56 16.88
N LEU A 176 6.93 7.50 16.82
CA LEU A 176 6.66 8.87 16.39
C LEU A 176 6.02 8.91 14.99
N TRP A 177 6.47 8.07 14.06
CA TRP A 177 5.89 7.94 12.72
C TRP A 177 4.41 7.57 12.78
N LEU A 178 4.07 6.50 13.52
CA LEU A 178 2.70 6.00 13.64
C LEU A 178 1.76 7.06 14.24
N TYR A 179 2.17 7.68 15.35
CA TYR A 179 1.35 8.70 16.01
C TYR A 179 1.26 9.98 15.17
N SER A 180 2.33 10.37 14.46
CA SER A 180 2.30 11.51 13.55
C SER A 180 1.32 11.28 12.39
N TRP A 181 1.33 10.08 11.79
CA TRP A 181 0.36 9.72 10.75
C TRP A 181 -1.07 9.75 11.31
N GLY A 182 -1.28 9.18 12.51
CA GLY A 182 -2.57 9.21 13.19
C GLY A 182 -3.10 10.63 13.43
N ILE A 183 -2.28 11.50 14.00
CA ILE A 183 -2.66 12.86 14.41
C ILE A 183 -2.78 13.81 13.22
N PHE A 184 -1.81 13.79 12.30
CA PHE A 184 -1.72 14.82 11.25
C PHE A 184 -2.36 14.41 9.93
N ILE A 185 -2.63 13.12 9.71
CA ILE A 185 -3.20 12.62 8.45
C ILE A 185 -4.56 11.96 8.69
N TYR A 186 -4.59 10.93 9.53
CA TYR A 186 -5.79 10.11 9.71
C TYR A 186 -6.93 10.85 10.40
N ILE A 187 -6.68 11.50 11.55
CA ILE A 187 -7.72 12.22 12.30
C ILE A 187 -8.33 13.33 11.42
N PRO A 188 -7.56 14.24 10.79
CA PRO A 188 -8.11 15.22 9.87
C PRO A 188 -8.94 14.58 8.76
N TRP A 189 -8.40 13.56 8.08
CA TRP A 189 -9.11 12.85 7.01
C TRP A 189 -10.47 12.30 7.49
N ARG A 190 -10.47 11.62 8.64
CA ARG A 190 -11.66 11.03 9.26
C ARG A 190 -12.70 12.10 9.58
N CYS A 191 -12.27 13.23 10.15
CA CYS A 191 -13.16 14.34 10.52
C CYS A 191 -13.78 15.02 9.29
N PHE A 192 -13.02 15.19 8.20
CA PHE A 192 -13.52 15.88 7.00
C PHE A 192 -14.39 14.99 6.10
N THR A 193 -14.05 13.71 5.98
CA THR A 193 -14.67 12.82 4.97
C THR A 193 -15.61 11.78 5.54
N GLY A 194 -15.50 11.47 6.84
CA GLY A 194 -16.20 10.33 7.43
C GLY A 194 -15.77 8.97 6.85
N ASP A 195 -14.67 8.89 6.11
CA ASP A 195 -14.07 7.64 5.62
C ASP A 195 -13.09 7.06 6.66
N PRO A 196 -13.27 5.80 7.11
CA PRO A 196 -12.42 5.24 8.16
C PRO A 196 -11.09 4.73 7.60
N VAL A 197 -10.86 4.75 6.28
CA VAL A 197 -9.71 4.18 5.57
C VAL A 197 -9.62 2.66 5.68
N TYR A 198 -9.82 2.13 6.88
CA TYR A 198 -9.83 0.73 7.29
C TYR A 198 -11.21 0.34 7.83
N SER A 199 -11.74 -0.80 7.37
CA SER A 199 -13.12 -1.20 7.74
C SER A 199 -13.30 -1.50 9.23
N ILE A 200 -12.22 -1.86 9.93
CA ILE A 200 -12.18 -2.13 11.37
C ILE A 200 -12.36 -0.88 12.24
N LEU A 201 -12.19 0.32 11.66
CA LEU A 201 -12.37 1.62 12.33
C LEU A 201 -13.68 2.31 11.91
N ALA A 202 -14.57 1.59 11.23
CA ALA A 202 -15.83 2.15 10.78
C ALA A 202 -16.83 2.38 11.94
N ASN A 203 -17.77 3.30 11.74
CA ASN A 203 -18.73 3.71 12.79
C ASN A 203 -19.67 2.57 13.22
N ASP A 204 -19.85 1.56 12.37
CA ASP A 204 -20.66 0.37 12.63
C ASP A 204 -19.88 -0.72 13.39
N LYS A 205 -18.57 -0.54 13.61
CA LYS A 205 -17.75 -1.49 14.39
C LYS A 205 -17.76 -1.11 15.87
N PRO A 206 -17.81 -2.09 16.78
CA PRO A 206 -17.76 -1.82 18.21
C PRO A 206 -16.38 -1.29 18.62
N LEU A 207 -16.37 -0.42 19.64
CA LEU A 207 -15.17 0.29 20.11
C LEU A 207 -14.04 -0.65 20.54
N ASN A 208 -14.38 -1.84 21.04
CA ASN A 208 -13.40 -2.87 21.40
C ASN A 208 -12.56 -3.33 20.19
N THR A 209 -13.13 -3.39 18.98
CA THR A 209 -12.39 -3.72 17.75
C THR A 209 -11.34 -2.65 17.44
N ALA A 210 -11.70 -1.37 17.56
CA ALA A 210 -10.76 -0.27 17.38
C ALA A 210 -9.64 -0.28 18.44
N PHE A 211 -9.99 -0.55 19.70
CA PHE A 211 -9.01 -0.69 20.78
C PHE A 211 -8.04 -1.87 20.54
N MET A 212 -8.56 -3.03 20.13
CA MET A 212 -7.73 -4.19 19.78
C MET A 212 -6.80 -3.90 18.60
N ALA A 213 -7.28 -3.21 17.57
CA ALA A 213 -6.46 -2.78 16.45
C ALA A 213 -5.33 -1.84 16.89
N PHE A 214 -5.62 -0.90 17.79
CA PHE A 214 -4.61 -0.01 18.36
C PHE A 214 -3.53 -0.78 19.14
N VAL A 215 -3.93 -1.72 19.99
CA VAL A 215 -3.00 -2.59 20.73
C VAL A 215 -2.15 -3.44 19.77
N LEU A 216 -2.77 -3.98 18.72
CA LEU A 216 -2.08 -4.75 17.68
C LEU A 216 -1.01 -3.90 16.99
N MET A 217 -1.35 -2.69 16.54
CA MET A 217 -0.40 -1.79 15.86
C MET A 217 0.81 -1.44 16.73
N ASN A 218 0.58 -1.12 18.01
CA ASN A 218 1.68 -0.83 18.94
C ASN A 218 2.53 -2.07 19.24
N SER A 219 1.90 -3.24 19.39
CA SER A 219 2.62 -4.52 19.54
C SER A 219 3.48 -4.82 18.32
N CYS A 220 2.95 -4.62 17.12
CA CYS A 220 3.70 -4.79 15.87
C CYS A 220 4.90 -3.85 15.79
N ALA A 221 4.80 -2.61 16.28
CA ALA A 221 5.93 -1.67 16.29
C ALA A 221 7.10 -2.16 17.15
N PHE A 222 6.80 -2.73 18.32
CA PHE A 222 7.80 -3.31 19.19
C PHE A 222 8.41 -4.58 18.57
N ILE A 223 7.55 -5.50 18.11
CA ILE A 223 7.98 -6.77 17.52
C ILE A 223 8.81 -6.53 16.26
N SER A 224 8.42 -5.58 15.41
CA SER A 224 9.14 -5.30 14.17
C SER A 224 10.57 -4.84 14.45
N ASN A 225 10.78 -3.98 15.44
CA ASN A 225 12.11 -3.49 15.77
C ASN A 225 12.99 -4.62 16.28
N TYR A 226 12.45 -5.50 17.14
CA TYR A 226 13.18 -6.68 17.61
C TYR A 226 13.48 -7.68 16.48
N VAL A 227 12.54 -7.92 15.56
CA VAL A 227 12.77 -8.77 14.39
C VAL A 227 13.88 -8.19 13.50
N GLY A 228 13.85 -6.89 13.23
CA GLY A 228 14.90 -6.22 12.47
C GLY A 228 16.27 -6.34 13.11
N TYR A 229 16.36 -6.16 14.43
CA TYR A 229 17.58 -6.42 15.20
C TYR A 229 18.10 -7.86 15.02
N LEU A 230 17.22 -8.87 15.11
CA LEU A 230 17.62 -10.27 14.91
C LEU A 230 18.05 -10.60 13.48
N LEU A 231 17.48 -9.92 12.48
CA LEU A 231 17.84 -10.09 11.07
C LEU A 231 19.19 -9.44 10.72
N THR A 232 19.55 -8.38 11.45
CA THR A 232 20.80 -7.65 11.25
C THR A 232 21.92 -8.42 11.95
N LYS A 233 22.60 -9.28 11.19
CA LYS A 233 23.78 -9.99 11.68
C LYS A 233 25.00 -9.10 11.51
N CYS A 234 25.49 -8.57 12.61
CA CYS A 234 26.77 -7.87 12.69
C CYS A 234 27.62 -8.52 13.77
#